data_AF-A0A951MS24-F1
#
_entry.id   AF-A0A951MS24-F1
#
_cell.length_a   1.000
_cell.length_b   1.000
_cell.length_c   1.000
_cell.angle_alpha   90.00
_cell.angle_beta   90.00
_cell.angle_gamma   90.00
#
_symmetry.space_group_name_H-M   'P 1'
#
loop_
_entity.id
_entity.type
_entity.pdbx_description
1 polymer ?
#
loop_
_entity_poly.entity_id
_entity_poly.type
_entity_poly.pdbx_seq_one_letter_code
_entity_poly.pdbx_strand_id
1 'polypeptide(L)'
;MNEAKRSGETTGMDEWFGAGGRLEAALEGFQARAPQLAMAEAVAETLTSRSVLVAEAGTGTGKTFAYLLPVLLDVGRAIISTGTRHLQDQLFHRDLPALQAAIGRPRDIALLKGRANYLCLHRLDIAIDESVQGGAAARRDLAQFEKLRRWSGDTRSGDLAEVTTLPDASPLRPRVTSTTENCLGQDCPKFNDCFVLKARRRAQEADVVVVNHHLLLADMVLKEEGFGEILPGADAVVIDEAHQLPELASQYFGMRISSRQLTGVARDAVAEALQIAADPQEIADEANRLEQATAAFLEASAAFENRRMAWSELQRDRRVTDGLENISIHLDAFAERLDIFAERSRGLENCAERARLAIAALDALTATESPGIIRWAEIGRRHFVLHATPVDPADRFAGQIYAREAAWIFTSATLAVGSSLEETNQLIARAEKVIDEQPEISRVYTVVGGFGGDVNAGMMFITLVPPQERDVTQAELAQRLRKALNGFPGLRAVVIDA
;
A
#
# COMPACT_ATOMS: atom_id res chain seq x y z
N MET A 1 36.03 -18.87 -8.05
CA MET A 1 37.23 -18.02 -7.93
C MET A 1 36.81 -16.55 -7.91
N ASN A 2 36.37 -16.07 -6.74
CA ASN A 2 36.48 -14.68 -6.25
C ASN A 2 35.79 -14.56 -4.88
N GLU A 3 36.24 -15.37 -3.91
CA GLU A 3 35.93 -15.18 -2.48
C GLU A 3 36.94 -14.23 -1.79
N ALA A 4 37.90 -13.67 -2.54
CA ALA A 4 39.07 -12.99 -1.97
C ALA A 4 38.99 -11.44 -1.98
N LYS A 5 37.79 -10.83 -1.94
CA LYS A 5 37.67 -9.35 -1.89
C LYS A 5 36.73 -8.77 -0.80
N ARG A 6 36.25 -9.59 0.13
CA ARG A 6 35.44 -9.13 1.29
C ARG A 6 36.26 -8.96 2.58
N SER A 7 37.47 -8.39 2.47
CA SER A 7 38.27 -8.00 3.64
C SER A 7 38.48 -6.48 3.60
N GLY A 8 37.39 -5.73 3.74
CA GLY A 8 37.48 -4.34 4.20
C GLY A 8 37.61 -4.38 5.72
N GLU A 9 38.55 -3.61 6.29
CA GLU A 9 38.63 -3.38 7.73
C GLU A 9 37.23 -3.08 8.28
N THR A 10 36.69 -3.97 9.12
CA THR A 10 35.40 -3.75 9.78
C THR A 10 35.61 -2.68 10.84
N THR A 11 35.59 -1.42 10.42
CA THR A 11 35.49 -0.28 11.31
C THR A 11 34.25 -0.48 12.17
N GLY A 12 34.42 -0.61 13.49
CA GLY A 12 33.30 -0.78 14.41
C GLY A 12 32.32 0.40 14.31
N MET A 13 31.03 0.16 14.55
CA MET A 13 30.02 1.23 14.50
C MET A 13 30.32 2.34 15.51
N ASP A 14 31.05 2.05 16.59
CA ASP A 14 31.55 3.02 17.57
C ASP A 14 32.47 4.09 16.96
N GLU A 15 33.31 3.76 15.97
CA GLU A 15 34.16 4.75 15.30
C GLU A 15 33.35 5.78 14.48
N TRP A 16 32.09 5.47 14.17
CA TRP A 16 31.19 6.36 13.44
C TRP A 16 30.24 7.11 14.38
N PHE A 17 29.56 6.40 15.28
CA PHE A 17 28.49 6.95 16.14
C PHE A 17 28.96 7.31 17.56
N GLY A 18 30.13 6.84 17.99
CA GLY A 18 30.72 7.12 19.30
C GLY A 18 31.15 8.57 19.45
N ALA A 19 31.47 8.96 20.69
CA ALA A 19 31.93 10.31 20.99
C ALA A 19 33.30 10.58 20.34
N GLY A 20 33.41 11.67 19.58
CA GLY A 20 34.57 11.95 18.71
C GLY A 20 34.62 11.11 17.44
N GLY A 21 33.55 10.37 17.13
CA GLY A 21 33.45 9.53 15.94
C GLY A 21 33.36 10.34 14.63
N ARG A 22 33.48 9.64 13.51
CA ARG A 22 33.50 10.25 12.16
C ARG A 22 32.26 11.10 11.85
N LEU A 23 31.08 10.71 12.34
CA LEU A 23 29.86 11.48 12.11
C LEU A 23 29.86 12.80 12.88
N GLU A 24 30.42 12.83 14.09
CA GLU A 24 30.56 14.08 14.87
C GLU A 24 31.52 15.06 14.19
N ALA A 25 32.59 14.56 13.58
CA ALA A 25 33.54 15.39 12.82
C ALA A 25 32.97 15.89 11.49
N ALA A 26 32.13 15.08 10.81
CA ALA A 26 31.65 15.38 9.46
C ALA A 26 30.34 16.18 9.42
N LEU A 27 29.54 16.13 10.49
CA LEU A 27 28.18 16.68 10.49
C LEU A 27 28.00 17.68 11.64
N GLU A 28 27.77 18.93 11.27
CA GLU A 28 27.52 20.01 12.22
C GLU A 28 26.27 19.69 13.07
N GLY A 29 26.42 19.75 14.40
CA GLY A 29 25.34 19.51 15.35
C GLY A 29 25.02 18.03 15.60
N PHE A 30 25.79 17.09 15.03
CA PHE A 30 25.70 15.68 15.42
C PHE A 30 26.15 15.49 16.87
N GLN A 31 25.44 14.62 17.60
CA GLN A 31 25.78 14.23 18.98
C GLN A 31 25.69 12.73 19.08
N ALA A 32 26.71 12.11 19.65
CA ALA A 32 26.73 10.68 19.93
C ALA A 32 25.59 10.29 20.87
N ARG A 33 24.85 9.25 20.52
CA ARG A 33 23.72 8.72 21.31
C ARG A 33 23.88 7.22 21.44
N ALA A 34 23.97 6.71 22.67
CA ALA A 34 24.10 5.28 22.91
C ALA A 34 22.98 4.43 22.25
N PRO A 35 21.70 4.85 22.25
CA PRO A 35 20.66 4.10 21.52
C PRO A 35 20.87 4.05 20.00
N GLN A 36 21.46 5.09 19.41
CA GLN A 36 21.76 5.16 17.98
C GLN A 36 22.87 4.17 17.61
N LEU A 37 23.92 4.13 18.42
CA LEU A 37 25.03 3.18 18.26
C LEU A 37 24.54 1.73 18.41
N ALA A 38 23.78 1.43 19.47
CA ALA A 38 23.26 0.09 19.70
C ALA A 38 22.38 -0.40 18.53
N MET A 39 21.53 0.48 17.98
CA MET A 39 20.74 0.17 16.79
C MET A 39 21.63 -0.08 15.56
N ALA A 40 22.66 0.74 15.34
CA ALA A 40 23.57 0.57 14.22
C ALA A 40 24.37 -0.75 14.29
N GLU A 41 24.81 -1.15 15.48
CA GLU A 41 25.47 -2.43 15.74
C GLU A 41 24.53 -3.60 15.44
N ALA A 42 23.30 -3.55 15.95
CA ALA A 42 22.29 -4.58 15.66
C ALA A 42 22.01 -4.68 14.16
N VAL A 43 21.87 -3.56 13.46
CA VAL A 43 21.69 -3.55 12.00
C VAL A 43 22.90 -4.18 11.30
N ALA A 44 24.13 -3.82 11.68
CA ALA A 44 25.35 -4.38 11.08
C ALA A 44 25.44 -5.91 11.27
N GLU A 45 25.09 -6.41 12.45
CA GLU A 45 25.02 -7.85 12.74
C GLU A 45 23.95 -8.54 11.89
N THR A 46 22.77 -7.93 11.74
CA THR A 46 21.67 -8.46 10.90
C THR A 46 22.06 -8.52 9.44
N LEU A 47 22.74 -7.50 8.93
CA LEU A 47 23.27 -7.48 7.55
C LEU A 47 24.27 -8.62 7.32
N THR A 48 25.16 -8.86 8.28
CA THR A 48 26.18 -9.91 8.21
C THR A 48 25.56 -11.31 8.27
N SER A 49 24.62 -11.50 9.20
CA SER A 49 23.94 -12.79 9.43
C SER A 49 22.80 -13.08 8.45
N ARG A 50 22.40 -12.11 7.62
CA ARG A 50 21.23 -12.19 6.73
C ARG A 50 19.95 -12.60 7.47
N SER A 51 19.76 -12.04 8.66
CA SER A 51 18.63 -12.35 9.54
C SER A 51 17.57 -11.25 9.50
N VAL A 52 16.58 -11.35 10.39
CA VAL A 52 15.50 -10.36 10.54
C VAL A 52 15.70 -9.59 11.85
N LEU A 53 15.65 -8.26 11.77
CA LEU A 53 15.66 -7.34 12.90
C LEU A 53 14.40 -6.50 12.94
N VAL A 54 13.77 -6.43 14.11
CA VAL A 54 12.71 -5.48 14.40
C VAL A 54 13.21 -4.54 15.48
N ALA A 55 13.36 -3.26 15.14
CA ALA A 55 13.93 -2.24 16.03
C ALA A 55 12.91 -1.11 16.29
N GLU A 56 12.57 -0.92 17.56
CA GLU A 56 11.84 0.26 18.01
C GLU A 56 12.83 1.35 18.41
N ALA A 57 12.72 2.51 17.78
CA ALA A 57 13.62 3.62 18.03
C ALA A 57 12.81 4.92 18.06
N GLY A 58 12.67 5.52 19.25
CA GLY A 58 11.88 6.73 19.46
C GLY A 58 12.22 7.89 18.53
N THR A 59 11.36 8.90 18.42
CA THR A 59 11.66 10.11 17.65
C THR A 59 12.93 10.79 18.17
N GLY A 60 13.76 11.32 17.27
CA GLY A 60 15.02 11.98 17.64
C GLY A 60 16.19 11.07 18.04
N THR A 61 16.00 9.74 18.10
CA THR A 61 17.09 8.77 18.38
C THR A 61 18.13 8.66 17.27
N GLY A 62 17.88 9.24 16.09
CA GLY A 62 18.79 9.14 14.95
C GLY A 62 18.69 7.80 14.18
N LYS A 63 17.54 7.11 14.30
CA LYS A 63 17.21 5.85 13.61
C LYS A 63 17.58 5.82 12.13
N THR A 64 17.30 6.89 11.39
CA THR A 64 17.63 7.01 9.96
C THR A 64 19.12 6.74 9.71
N PHE A 65 20.01 7.38 10.46
CA PHE A 65 21.44 7.15 10.24
C PHE A 65 21.89 5.79 10.76
N ALA A 66 21.29 5.31 11.85
CA ALA A 66 21.61 4.02 12.44
C ALA A 66 21.38 2.86 11.46
N TYR A 67 20.32 2.90 10.64
CA TYR A 67 20.14 1.88 9.59
C TYR A 67 20.87 2.22 8.27
N LEU A 68 20.99 3.50 7.90
CA LEU A 68 21.61 3.87 6.62
C LEU A 68 23.11 3.62 6.58
N LEU A 69 23.82 3.96 7.67
CA LEU A 69 25.28 3.89 7.66
C LEU A 69 25.80 2.46 7.47
N PRO A 70 25.35 1.43 8.22
CA PRO A 70 25.78 0.06 7.98
C PRO A 70 25.46 -0.42 6.56
N VAL A 71 24.27 -0.05 6.04
CA VAL A 71 23.85 -0.38 4.68
C VAL A 71 24.80 0.20 3.63
N LEU A 72 25.20 1.46 3.77
CA LEU A 72 26.09 2.13 2.83
C LEU A 72 27.54 1.60 2.89
N LEU A 73 27.97 1.15 4.07
CA LEU A 73 29.32 0.62 4.27
C LEU A 73 29.47 -0.78 3.66
N ASP A 74 28.56 -1.71 3.97
CA ASP A 74 28.86 -3.15 3.81
C ASP A 74 27.91 -3.91 2.87
N VAL A 75 26.81 -3.31 2.41
CA VAL A 75 25.85 -4.04 1.57
C VAL A 75 26.24 -3.98 0.09
N GLY A 76 25.97 -5.09 -0.62
CA GLY A 76 26.00 -5.18 -2.07
C GLY A 76 24.87 -4.35 -2.67
N ARG A 77 23.64 -4.92 -2.69
CA ARG A 77 22.43 -4.19 -3.09
C ARG A 77 21.43 -4.05 -1.95
N ALA A 78 20.85 -2.87 -1.78
CA ALA A 78 19.87 -2.61 -0.73
C ALA A 78 18.61 -1.91 -1.26
N ILE A 79 17.46 -2.24 -0.68
CA ILE A 79 16.22 -1.50 -0.86
C ILE A 79 15.87 -0.83 0.47
N ILE A 80 15.61 0.48 0.45
CA ILE A 80 15.13 1.24 1.59
C ILE A 80 13.72 1.70 1.29
N SER A 81 12.76 1.22 2.06
CA SER A 81 11.36 1.55 1.93
C SER A 81 10.91 2.42 3.08
N THR A 82 10.20 3.51 2.79
CA THR A 82 9.62 4.41 3.82
C THR A 82 8.13 4.66 3.60
N GLY A 83 7.45 5.14 4.63
CA GLY A 83 5.99 5.29 4.65
C GLY A 83 5.44 6.37 3.70
N THR A 84 6.06 7.55 3.63
CA THR A 84 5.51 8.69 2.89
C THR A 84 6.47 9.23 1.85
N ARG A 85 5.92 9.86 0.80
CA ARG A 85 6.73 10.52 -0.25
C ARG A 85 7.63 11.63 0.32
N HIS A 86 7.13 12.37 1.32
CA HIS A 86 7.93 13.41 1.97
C HIS A 86 9.13 12.82 2.72
N LEU A 87 8.95 11.73 3.47
CA LEU A 87 10.05 11.02 4.12
C LEU A 87 11.02 10.43 3.10
N GLN A 88 10.49 9.94 1.98
CA GLN A 88 11.30 9.44 0.86
C GLN A 88 12.20 10.52 0.27
N ASP A 89 11.64 11.71 0.01
CA ASP A 89 12.36 12.87 -0.52
C ASP A 89 13.40 13.38 0.48
N GLN A 90 13.04 13.43 1.76
CA GLN A 90 13.97 13.79 2.83
C GLN A 90 15.16 12.81 2.90
N LEU A 91 14.87 11.51 2.87
CA LEU A 91 15.89 10.47 2.90
C LEU A 91 16.86 10.61 1.72
N PHE A 92 16.32 10.78 0.51
CA PHE A 92 17.11 10.80 -0.72
C PHE A 92 17.86 12.11 -0.97
N HIS A 93 17.26 13.27 -0.69
CA HIS A 93 17.86 14.56 -1.00
C HIS A 93 18.69 15.17 0.14
N ARG A 94 18.54 14.68 1.38
CA ARG A 94 19.25 15.23 2.55
C ARG A 94 20.05 14.18 3.29
N ASP A 95 19.39 13.13 3.78
CA ASP A 95 19.99 12.21 4.75
C ASP A 95 21.06 11.31 4.09
N LEU A 96 20.77 10.74 2.92
CA LEU A 96 21.72 9.93 2.15
C LEU A 96 22.93 10.74 1.64
N PRO A 97 22.77 11.92 1.00
CA PRO A 97 23.90 12.75 0.60
C PRO A 97 24.81 13.16 1.76
N ALA A 98 24.24 13.50 2.92
CA ALA A 98 25.01 13.84 4.12
C ALA A 98 25.88 12.67 4.59
N LEU A 99 25.32 11.45 4.64
CA LEU A 99 26.08 10.25 5.00
C LEU A 99 27.13 9.87 3.95
N GLN A 100 26.81 9.98 2.66
CA GLN A 100 27.79 9.71 1.61
C GLN A 100 28.99 10.66 1.68
N ALA A 101 28.75 11.95 1.97
CA ALA A 101 29.81 12.93 2.18
C ALA A 101 30.67 12.58 3.40
N ALA A 102 30.06 12.15 4.50
CA ALA A 102 30.77 11.71 5.70
C ALA A 102 31.58 10.43 5.48
N ILE A 103 31.08 9.49 4.66
CA ILE A 103 31.77 8.24 4.35
C ILE A 103 32.96 8.47 3.40
N GLY A 104 32.85 9.44 2.49
CA GLY A 104 33.87 9.72 1.48
C GLY A 104 33.93 8.70 0.33
N ARG A 105 33.03 7.70 0.33
CA ARG A 105 32.90 6.70 -0.73
C ARG A 105 31.43 6.63 -1.18
N PRO A 106 31.03 7.38 -2.22
CA PRO A 106 29.65 7.38 -2.66
C PRO A 106 29.26 6.02 -3.26
N ARG A 107 28.05 5.59 -2.92
CA ARG A 107 27.34 4.46 -3.51
C ARG A 107 26.41 4.94 -4.61
N ASP A 108 26.07 4.05 -5.53
CA ASP A 108 25.13 4.40 -6.58
C ASP A 108 23.69 4.32 -6.06
N ILE A 109 23.01 5.47 -5.88
CA ILE A 109 21.68 5.53 -5.25
C ILE A 109 20.62 6.02 -6.25
N ALA A 110 19.47 5.35 -6.28
CA ALA A 110 18.31 5.74 -7.06
C ALA A 110 17.06 5.96 -6.20
N LEU A 111 16.25 6.94 -6.59
CA LEU A 111 14.91 7.19 -6.05
C LEU A 111 13.88 6.65 -7.04
N LEU A 112 12.99 5.77 -6.59
CA LEU A 112 11.88 5.28 -7.41
C LEU A 112 10.55 5.57 -6.72
N LYS A 113 9.68 6.30 -7.42
CA LYS A 113 8.33 6.65 -6.98
C LYS A 113 7.26 5.93 -7.80
N GLY A 114 6.03 5.93 -7.31
CA GLY A 114 4.90 5.48 -8.12
C GLY A 114 4.75 6.33 -9.38
N ARG A 115 4.35 5.73 -10.50
CA ARG A 115 4.18 6.40 -11.82
C ARG A 115 3.37 7.71 -11.79
N ALA A 116 2.41 7.84 -10.86
CA ALA A 116 1.61 9.05 -10.68
C ALA A 116 2.41 10.26 -10.17
N ASN A 117 3.68 10.07 -9.81
CA ASN A 117 4.60 11.14 -9.42
C ASN A 117 5.46 11.61 -10.59
N TYR A 118 5.41 10.96 -11.74
CA TYR A 118 6.18 11.36 -12.92
C TYR A 118 5.28 11.95 -13.99
N LEU A 119 5.79 12.96 -14.68
CA LEU A 119 5.13 13.51 -15.86
C LEU A 119 5.05 12.47 -16.97
N CYS A 120 3.86 12.27 -17.54
CA CYS A 120 3.65 11.47 -18.73
C CYS A 120 3.60 12.39 -19.95
N LEU A 121 4.67 12.39 -20.76
CA LEU A 121 4.78 13.24 -21.95
C LEU A 121 3.64 13.02 -22.95
N HIS A 122 3.20 11.77 -23.12
CA HIS A 122 2.11 11.44 -24.04
C HIS A 122 0.77 12.02 -23.57
N ARG A 123 0.45 11.86 -22.28
CA ARG A 123 -0.78 12.42 -21.70
C ARG A 123 -0.74 13.95 -21.63
N LEU A 124 0.43 14.54 -21.44
CA LEU A 124 0.60 15.98 -21.55
C LEU A 124 0.23 16.49 -22.95
N ASP A 125 0.67 15.82 -24.01
CA ASP A 125 0.31 16.17 -25.39
C ASP A 125 -1.21 16.07 -25.61
N ILE A 126 -1.84 14.96 -25.19
CA ILE A 126 -3.30 14.80 -25.25
C ILE A 126 -4.02 15.92 -24.49
N ALA A 127 -3.60 16.21 -23.26
CA ALA A 127 -4.23 17.23 -22.43
C ALA A 127 -4.12 18.63 -23.03
N ILE A 128 -3.02 18.94 -23.73
CA ILE A 128 -2.86 20.19 -24.50
C ILE A 128 -3.85 20.23 -25.66
N ASP A 129 -3.91 19.16 -26.46
CA ASP A 129 -4.79 19.10 -27.64
C ASP A 129 -6.28 19.25 -27.26
N GLU A 130 -6.73 18.53 -26.22
CA GLU A 130 -8.07 18.69 -25.64
C GLU A 130 -8.33 20.12 -25.18
N SER A 131 -7.34 20.74 -24.53
CA SER A 131 -7.47 22.09 -24.00
C SER A 131 -7.52 23.17 -25.07
N VAL A 132 -6.87 22.95 -26.23
CA VAL A 132 -6.94 23.83 -27.40
C VAL A 132 -8.33 23.79 -28.04
N GLN A 133 -8.97 22.61 -28.07
CA GLN A 133 -10.29 22.42 -28.66
C GLN A 133 -11.44 22.83 -27.73
N GLY A 134 -11.18 23.02 -26.44
CA GLY A 134 -12.18 23.33 -25.42
C GLY A 134 -12.58 24.80 -25.27
N GLY A 135 -13.61 25.04 -24.44
CA GLY A 135 -14.12 26.38 -24.12
C GLY A 135 -13.23 27.22 -23.18
N ALA A 136 -13.74 28.32 -22.63
CA ALA A 136 -12.96 29.28 -21.84
C ALA A 136 -12.27 28.68 -20.58
N ALA A 137 -12.86 27.66 -19.94
CA ALA A 137 -12.22 26.95 -18.83
C ALA A 137 -10.95 26.19 -19.28
N ALA A 138 -10.99 25.58 -20.46
CA ALA A 138 -9.89 24.81 -21.04
C ALA A 138 -8.66 25.68 -21.36
N ARG A 139 -8.86 26.97 -21.65
CA ARG A 139 -7.78 27.94 -21.88
C ARG A 139 -6.92 28.22 -20.64
N ARG A 140 -7.48 28.15 -19.43
CA ARG A 140 -6.69 28.31 -18.20
C ARG A 140 -5.80 27.11 -17.95
N ASP A 141 -6.32 25.91 -18.20
CA ASP A 141 -5.56 24.66 -18.09
C ASP A 141 -4.44 24.60 -19.13
N LEU A 142 -4.70 25.06 -20.36
CA LEU A 142 -3.72 25.14 -21.45
C LEU A 142 -2.44 25.89 -21.02
N ALA A 143 -2.59 27.05 -20.37
CA ALA A 143 -1.45 27.84 -19.91
C ALA A 143 -0.61 27.10 -18.86
N GLN A 144 -1.22 26.22 -18.05
CA GLN A 144 -0.50 25.37 -17.09
C GLN A 144 0.19 24.21 -17.79
N PHE A 145 -0.48 23.55 -18.74
CA PHE A 145 0.13 22.47 -19.54
C PHE A 145 1.32 22.96 -20.37
N GLU A 146 1.24 24.15 -20.96
CA GLU A 146 2.36 24.77 -21.67
C GLU A 146 3.55 25.08 -20.77
N LYS A 147 3.32 25.40 -19.50
CA LYS A 147 4.40 25.54 -18.51
C LYS A 147 5.04 24.19 -18.21
N LEU A 148 4.24 23.14 -18.05
CA LEU A 148 4.74 21.77 -17.86
C LEU A 148 5.54 21.28 -19.07
N ARG A 149 5.10 21.60 -20.30
CA ARG A 149 5.82 21.24 -21.54
C ARG A 149 7.19 21.92 -21.65
N ARG A 150 7.30 23.16 -21.17
CA ARG A 150 8.60 23.84 -21.07
C ARG A 150 9.48 23.18 -20.01
N TRP A 151 8.93 22.98 -18.81
CA TRP A 151 9.65 22.32 -17.72
C TRP A 151 10.10 20.89 -18.07
N SER A 152 9.34 20.15 -18.88
CA SER A 152 9.71 18.80 -19.29
C SER A 152 10.99 18.73 -20.12
N GLY A 153 11.39 19.84 -20.76
CA GLY A 153 12.68 19.95 -21.45
C GLY A 153 13.87 20.20 -20.51
N ASP A 154 13.61 20.73 -19.31
CA ASP A 154 14.65 21.12 -18.34
C ASP A 154 14.90 20.03 -17.27
N THR A 155 13.87 19.28 -16.89
CA THR A 155 13.98 18.23 -15.86
C THR A 155 14.74 17.00 -16.37
N ARG A 156 15.56 16.41 -15.49
CA ARG A 156 16.23 15.12 -15.75
C ARG A 156 15.44 13.93 -15.25
N SER A 157 14.60 14.12 -14.22
CA SER A 157 13.87 13.06 -13.53
C SER A 157 12.44 12.92 -14.03
N GLY A 158 11.82 14.04 -14.45
CA GLY A 158 10.38 14.13 -14.69
C GLY A 158 9.53 14.04 -13.44
N ASP A 159 10.12 14.17 -12.26
CA ASP A 159 9.44 14.11 -10.97
C ASP A 159 8.61 15.39 -10.74
N LEU A 160 7.29 15.21 -10.59
CA LEU A 160 6.37 16.32 -10.38
C LEU A 160 6.52 16.99 -9.01
N ALA A 161 7.28 16.41 -8.07
CA ALA A 161 7.67 17.09 -6.84
C ALA A 161 8.56 18.32 -7.09
N GLU A 162 9.30 18.35 -8.21
CA GLU A 162 10.13 19.50 -8.61
C GLU A 162 9.28 20.68 -9.14
N VAL A 163 8.01 20.43 -9.49
CA VAL A 163 7.14 21.42 -10.13
C VAL A 163 6.40 22.25 -9.09
N THR A 164 6.88 23.47 -8.85
CA THR A 164 6.24 24.42 -7.93
C THR A 164 4.88 24.94 -8.41
N THR A 165 4.66 24.97 -9.73
CA THR A 165 3.42 25.52 -10.33
C THR A 165 2.25 24.54 -10.33
N LEU A 166 2.49 23.28 -9.98
CA LEU A 166 1.47 22.24 -9.95
C LEU A 166 1.42 21.66 -8.53
N PRO A 167 0.48 22.11 -7.67
CA PRO A 167 0.28 21.54 -6.34
C PRO A 167 -0.22 20.09 -6.41
N ASP A 168 0.06 19.28 -5.38
CA ASP A 168 -0.35 17.85 -5.35
C ASP A 168 -1.86 17.66 -5.47
N ALA A 169 -2.65 18.54 -4.88
CA ALA A 169 -4.11 18.52 -4.96
C ALA A 169 -4.67 19.06 -6.29
N SER A 170 -3.82 19.42 -7.26
CA SER A 170 -4.27 19.98 -8.53
C SER A 170 -5.11 18.96 -9.32
N PRO A 171 -6.30 19.34 -9.82
CA PRO A 171 -7.10 18.47 -10.68
C PRO A 171 -6.45 18.20 -12.04
N LEU A 172 -5.39 18.93 -12.40
CA LEU A 172 -4.65 18.71 -13.63
C LEU A 172 -3.64 17.57 -13.55
N ARG A 173 -3.19 17.18 -12.34
CA ARG A 173 -2.20 16.11 -12.17
C ARG A 173 -2.62 14.80 -12.85
N PRO A 174 -3.85 14.26 -12.62
CA PRO A 174 -4.30 13.03 -13.29
C PRO A 174 -4.38 13.12 -14.82
N ARG A 175 -4.44 14.33 -15.38
CA ARG A 175 -4.44 14.55 -16.84
C ARG A 175 -3.03 14.46 -17.44
N VAL A 176 -1.97 14.66 -16.64
CA VAL A 176 -0.57 14.67 -17.11
C VAL A 176 0.27 13.54 -16.50
N THR A 177 -0.34 12.61 -15.77
CA THR A 177 0.31 11.42 -15.22
C THR A 177 -0.39 10.17 -15.71
N SER A 178 0.33 9.05 -15.75
CA SER A 178 -0.24 7.74 -16.14
C SER A 178 -0.52 6.85 -14.93
N THR A 179 -1.51 5.97 -15.06
CA THR A 179 -1.77 4.83 -14.18
C THR A 179 -1.18 3.55 -14.81
N THR A 180 -1.21 2.41 -14.09
CA THR A 180 -0.81 1.12 -14.69
C THR A 180 -1.73 0.74 -15.83
N GLU A 181 -2.98 1.14 -15.65
CA GLU A 181 -4.12 0.91 -16.50
C GLU A 181 -4.13 1.67 -17.83
N ASN A 182 -3.76 2.96 -17.84
CA ASN A 182 -3.81 3.81 -19.04
C ASN A 182 -2.46 4.00 -19.74
N CYS A 183 -1.43 3.27 -19.31
CA CYS A 183 -0.10 3.38 -19.88
C CYS A 183 0.05 2.46 -21.09
N LEU A 184 0.42 3.03 -22.23
CA LEU A 184 0.62 2.27 -23.48
C LEU A 184 1.87 1.36 -23.48
N GLY A 185 2.67 1.36 -22.41
CA GLY A 185 3.84 0.48 -22.30
C GLY A 185 4.85 0.72 -23.42
N GLN A 186 5.30 -0.37 -24.07
CA GLN A 186 6.28 -0.33 -25.16
C GLN A 186 5.75 0.35 -26.43
N ASP A 187 4.44 0.37 -26.63
CA ASP A 187 3.79 1.00 -27.80
C ASP A 187 3.61 2.51 -27.64
N CYS A 188 4.01 3.08 -26.50
CA CYS A 188 3.91 4.51 -26.24
C CYS A 188 4.77 5.32 -27.23
N PRO A 189 4.22 6.33 -27.94
CA PRO A 189 5.00 7.18 -28.85
C PRO A 189 6.14 7.95 -28.17
N LYS A 190 6.07 8.11 -26.84
CA LYS A 190 7.08 8.78 -26.01
C LYS A 190 7.94 7.80 -25.20
N PHE A 191 7.99 6.52 -25.58
CA PHE A 191 8.65 5.46 -24.80
C PHE A 191 10.12 5.77 -24.48
N ASN A 192 10.90 6.21 -25.48
CA ASN A 192 12.34 6.51 -25.31
C ASN A 192 12.59 7.67 -24.34
N ASP A 193 11.65 8.61 -24.26
CA ASP A 193 11.73 9.77 -23.38
C ASP A 193 10.97 9.62 -22.07
N CYS A 194 10.36 8.45 -21.84
CA CYS A 194 9.50 8.19 -20.69
C CYS A 194 10.28 8.25 -19.37
N PHE A 195 9.93 9.22 -18.53
CA PHE A 195 10.53 9.42 -17.21
C PHE A 195 10.36 8.22 -16.27
N VAL A 196 9.20 7.56 -16.30
CA VAL A 196 8.95 6.34 -15.51
C VAL A 196 9.89 5.21 -15.91
N LEU A 197 10.11 5.03 -17.22
CA LEU A 197 11.01 4.00 -17.73
C LEU A 197 12.46 4.30 -17.35
N LYS A 198 12.90 5.56 -17.52
CA LYS A 198 14.23 6.03 -17.13
C LYS A 198 14.47 5.81 -15.63
N ALA A 199 13.51 6.17 -14.78
CA ALA A 199 13.59 5.96 -13.33
C ALA A 199 13.65 4.47 -12.96
N ARG A 200 12.85 3.61 -13.61
CA ARG A 200 12.90 2.15 -13.39
C ARG A 200 14.24 1.54 -13.77
N ARG A 201 14.79 1.89 -14.94
CA ARG A 201 16.13 1.43 -15.37
C ARG A 201 17.20 1.86 -14.39
N ARG A 202 17.16 3.14 -14.00
CA ARG A 202 18.06 3.71 -13.00
C ARG A 202 18.00 2.96 -11.66
N ALA A 203 16.80 2.58 -11.21
CA ALA A 203 16.61 1.79 -10.00
C ALA A 203 17.14 0.36 -10.13
N GLN A 204 17.03 -0.28 -11.30
CA GLN A 204 17.56 -1.62 -11.54
C GLN A 204 19.10 -1.67 -11.53
N GLU A 205 19.76 -0.57 -11.91
CA GLU A 205 21.21 -0.47 -11.99
C GLU A 205 21.86 -0.05 -10.67
N ALA A 206 21.12 0.60 -9.77
CA ALA A 206 21.65 1.18 -8.53
C ALA A 206 22.06 0.14 -7.48
N ASP A 207 23.04 0.52 -6.65
CA ASP A 207 23.43 -0.23 -5.44
C ASP A 207 22.34 -0.10 -4.36
N VAL A 208 21.77 1.10 -4.20
CA VAL A 208 20.74 1.38 -3.19
C VAL A 208 19.53 2.02 -3.84
N VAL A 209 18.35 1.43 -3.63
CA VAL A 209 17.09 1.97 -4.15
C VAL A 209 16.20 2.44 -3.01
N VAL A 210 15.80 3.69 -3.06
CA VAL A 210 14.83 4.29 -2.14
C VAL A 210 13.44 4.22 -2.75
N VAL A 211 12.52 3.53 -2.08
CA VAL A 211 11.12 3.35 -2.48
C VAL A 211 10.16 3.73 -1.36
N ASN A 212 8.87 3.80 -1.68
CA ASN A 212 7.83 3.79 -0.65
C ASN A 212 7.31 2.35 -0.43
N HIS A 213 6.63 2.12 0.70
CA HIS A 213 6.06 0.79 1.02
C HIS A 213 5.12 0.28 -0.06
N HIS A 214 4.34 1.17 -0.68
CA HIS A 214 3.45 0.84 -1.78
C HIS A 214 4.18 0.17 -2.96
N LEU A 215 5.32 0.73 -3.38
CA LEU A 215 6.11 0.14 -4.46
C LEU A 215 6.80 -1.16 -4.05
N LEU A 216 7.29 -1.24 -2.81
CA LEU A 216 7.89 -2.46 -2.29
C LEU A 216 6.89 -3.62 -2.31
N LEU A 217 5.66 -3.39 -1.80
CA LEU A 217 4.60 -4.39 -1.79
C LEU A 217 4.12 -4.72 -3.21
N ALA A 218 4.01 -3.75 -4.10
CA ALA A 218 3.67 -3.99 -5.50
C ALA A 218 4.70 -4.89 -6.21
N ASP A 219 6.00 -4.68 -5.96
CA ASP A 219 7.07 -5.52 -6.49
C ASP A 219 7.01 -6.96 -5.95
N MET A 220 6.67 -7.13 -4.66
CA MET A 220 6.50 -8.45 -4.05
C MET A 220 5.35 -9.24 -4.69
N VAL A 221 4.18 -8.59 -4.90
CA VAL A 221 3.02 -9.22 -5.54
C VAL A 221 3.35 -9.64 -6.98
N LEU A 222 3.97 -8.75 -7.77
CA LEU A 222 4.35 -9.07 -9.16
C LEU A 222 5.32 -10.25 -9.26
N LYS A 223 6.26 -10.35 -8.32
CA LYS A 223 7.19 -11.48 -8.23
C LYS A 223 6.49 -12.79 -7.87
N GLU A 224 5.50 -12.76 -6.98
CA GLU A 224 4.68 -13.93 -6.63
C GLU A 224 3.93 -14.48 -7.84
N GLU A 225 3.37 -13.59 -8.67
CA GLU A 225 2.64 -13.97 -9.88
C GLU A 225 3.55 -14.31 -11.08
N GLY A 226 4.87 -14.10 -10.95
CA GLY A 226 5.86 -14.36 -12.01
C GLY A 226 5.87 -13.32 -13.14
N PHE A 227 5.19 -12.19 -12.98
CA PHE A 227 5.07 -11.13 -13.98
C PHE A 227 6.09 -10.00 -13.78
N GLY A 228 7.36 -10.30 -14.04
CA GLY A 228 8.44 -9.31 -14.08
C GLY A 228 8.83 -8.70 -12.72
N GLU A 229 9.81 -7.80 -12.72
CA GLU A 229 10.34 -7.17 -11.51
C GLU A 229 10.40 -5.66 -11.68
N ILE A 230 9.99 -4.91 -10.65
CA ILE A 230 10.12 -3.45 -10.62
C ILE A 230 11.45 -3.07 -9.96
N LEU A 231 11.80 -3.76 -8.88
CA LEU A 231 12.96 -3.50 -8.04
C LEU A 231 14.05 -4.56 -8.26
N PRO A 232 15.33 -4.19 -8.18
CA PRO A 232 16.42 -5.14 -8.32
C PRO A 232 16.38 -6.18 -7.19
N GLY A 233 17.04 -7.33 -7.40
CA GLY A 233 17.42 -8.20 -6.29
C GLY A 233 18.27 -7.44 -5.27
N ALA A 234 18.02 -7.68 -3.98
CA ALA A 234 18.68 -6.98 -2.88
C ALA A 234 19.18 -7.96 -1.83
N ASP A 235 20.38 -7.71 -1.29
CA ASP A 235 20.98 -8.41 -0.16
C ASP A 235 20.41 -7.92 1.18
N ALA A 236 19.83 -6.71 1.20
CA ALA A 236 19.19 -6.13 2.37
C ALA A 236 17.94 -5.32 2.01
N VAL A 237 16.91 -5.41 2.86
CA VAL A 237 15.70 -4.60 2.78
C VAL A 237 15.47 -3.91 4.12
N VAL A 238 15.46 -2.58 4.09
CA VAL A 238 15.10 -1.75 5.24
C VAL A 238 13.68 -1.24 5.05
N ILE A 239 12.83 -1.41 6.06
CA ILE A 239 11.47 -0.91 6.11
C ILE A 239 11.38 0.08 7.27
N ASP A 240 11.42 1.36 6.93
CA ASP A 240 11.30 2.48 7.87
C ASP A 240 9.84 2.90 8.02
N GLU A 241 9.42 3.23 9.24
CA GLU A 241 8.00 3.36 9.62
C GLU A 241 7.20 2.07 9.37
N ALA A 242 7.82 0.93 9.69
CA ALA A 242 7.26 -0.41 9.49
C ALA A 242 5.88 -0.64 10.14
N HIS A 243 5.47 0.21 11.09
CA HIS A 243 4.12 0.17 11.67
C HIS A 243 3.01 0.37 10.64
N GLN A 244 3.28 0.99 9.49
CA GLN A 244 2.31 1.17 8.40
C GLN A 244 2.13 -0.10 7.55
N LEU A 245 3.07 -1.03 7.63
CA LEU A 245 3.16 -2.16 6.73
C LEU A 245 1.98 -3.13 6.83
N PRO A 246 1.44 -3.49 8.02
CA PRO A 246 0.30 -4.41 8.12
C PRO A 246 -0.94 -3.89 7.39
N GLU A 247 -1.28 -2.62 7.57
CA GLU A 247 -2.42 -1.99 6.89
C GLU A 247 -2.20 -1.95 5.38
N LEU A 248 -1.01 -1.56 4.93
CA LEU A 248 -0.68 -1.50 3.51
C LEU A 248 -0.67 -2.89 2.86
N ALA A 249 -0.07 -3.89 3.51
CA ALA A 249 -0.06 -5.27 3.03
C ALA A 249 -1.49 -5.80 2.86
N SER A 250 -2.35 -5.54 3.84
CA SER A 250 -3.78 -5.88 3.78
C SER A 250 -4.49 -5.27 2.56
N GLN A 251 -4.11 -4.05 2.16
CA GLN A 251 -4.65 -3.40 0.96
C GLN A 251 -4.09 -3.99 -0.35
N TYR A 252 -2.82 -4.41 -0.38
CA TYR A 252 -2.16 -4.95 -1.58
C TYR A 252 -2.49 -6.40 -1.86
N PHE A 253 -2.61 -7.23 -0.82
CA PHE A 253 -3.04 -8.62 -0.94
C PHE A 253 -4.57 -8.74 -0.95
N GLY A 254 -5.28 -7.63 -0.74
CA GLY A 254 -6.73 -7.53 -0.86
C GLY A 254 -7.18 -7.12 -2.25
N MET A 255 -8.40 -7.52 -2.60
CA MET A 255 -9.09 -7.05 -3.79
C MET A 255 -9.87 -5.78 -3.48
N ARG A 256 -9.86 -4.85 -4.44
CA ARG A 256 -10.56 -3.56 -4.33
C ARG A 256 -11.20 -3.20 -5.65
N ILE A 257 -12.46 -2.80 -5.58
CA ILE A 257 -13.17 -2.18 -6.71
C ILE A 257 -13.76 -0.84 -6.26
N SER A 258 -13.67 0.16 -7.12
CA SER A 258 -14.20 1.50 -6.84
C SER A 258 -14.97 2.05 -8.02
N SER A 259 -15.98 2.86 -7.72
CA SER A 259 -16.71 3.68 -8.71
C SER A 259 -15.80 4.44 -9.68
N ARG A 260 -14.64 4.93 -9.21
CA ARG A 260 -13.67 5.64 -10.06
C ARG A 260 -12.92 4.72 -11.02
N GLN A 261 -12.65 3.47 -10.63
CA GLN A 261 -12.03 2.49 -11.53
C GLN A 261 -13.01 2.10 -12.64
N LEU A 262 -14.27 1.81 -12.28
CA LEU A 262 -15.34 1.47 -13.23
C LEU A 262 -15.62 2.59 -14.23
N THR A 263 -15.83 3.82 -13.74
CA THR A 263 -16.04 4.99 -14.63
C THR A 263 -14.76 5.38 -15.38
N GLY A 264 -13.58 5.13 -14.80
CA GLY A 264 -12.29 5.39 -15.42
C GLY A 264 -12.05 4.52 -16.66
N VAL A 265 -12.26 3.20 -16.55
CA VAL A 265 -12.09 2.29 -17.70
C VAL A 265 -13.11 2.58 -18.81
N ALA A 266 -14.35 2.91 -18.44
CA ALA A 266 -15.39 3.33 -19.39
C ALA A 266 -14.95 4.57 -20.20
N ARG A 267 -14.47 5.61 -19.52
CA ARG A 267 -14.00 6.85 -20.17
C ARG A 267 -12.76 6.66 -21.02
N ASP A 268 -11.77 5.93 -20.50
CA ASP A 268 -10.53 5.67 -21.22
C ASP A 268 -10.80 4.89 -22.51
N ALA A 269 -11.71 3.90 -22.47
CA ALA A 269 -12.10 3.13 -23.66
C ALA A 269 -12.82 3.98 -24.71
N VAL A 270 -13.73 4.86 -24.30
CA VAL A 270 -14.42 5.78 -25.22
C VAL A 270 -13.42 6.74 -25.87
N ALA A 271 -12.51 7.32 -25.08
CA ALA A 271 -11.48 8.22 -25.59
C ALA A 271 -10.57 7.53 -26.62
N GLU A 272 -10.15 6.30 -26.33
CA GLU A 272 -9.34 5.48 -27.23
C GLU A 272 -10.10 5.10 -28.51
N ALA A 273 -11.35 4.66 -28.39
CA ALA A 273 -12.20 4.29 -29.52
C ALA A 273 -12.42 5.46 -30.50
N LEU A 274 -12.57 6.69 -29.98
CA LEU A 274 -12.69 7.90 -30.80
C LEU A 274 -11.42 8.18 -31.63
N GLN A 275 -10.23 7.82 -31.13
CA GLN A 275 -8.97 8.04 -31.86
C GLN A 275 -8.76 7.05 -33.02
N ILE A 276 -9.28 5.83 -32.91
CA ILE A 276 -9.03 4.74 -33.88
C ILE A 276 -10.05 4.76 -35.04
N ALA A 277 -11.08 5.63 -34.98
CA ALA A 277 -12.14 5.74 -35.99
C ALA A 277 -12.86 4.40 -36.27
N ALA A 278 -12.93 3.53 -35.27
CA ALA A 278 -13.64 2.26 -35.28
C ALA A 278 -14.99 2.44 -34.57
N ASP A 279 -16.10 2.32 -35.32
CA ASP A 279 -17.51 2.52 -34.90
C ASP A 279 -17.72 2.78 -33.38
N PRO A 280 -17.40 4.00 -32.89
CA PRO A 280 -17.14 4.26 -31.48
C PRO A 280 -18.41 4.22 -30.62
N GLN A 281 -19.56 4.06 -31.27
CA GLN A 281 -20.86 4.14 -30.67
C GLN A 281 -21.20 2.88 -29.85
N GLU A 282 -20.76 1.69 -30.26
CA GLU A 282 -21.02 0.46 -29.49
C GLU A 282 -20.24 0.44 -28.16
N ILE A 283 -18.97 0.85 -28.18
CA ILE A 283 -18.17 0.98 -26.95
C ILE A 283 -18.74 2.08 -26.06
N ALA A 284 -19.13 3.22 -26.66
CA ALA A 284 -19.73 4.33 -25.92
C ALA A 284 -21.08 3.95 -25.27
N ASP A 285 -21.92 3.17 -25.96
CA ASP A 285 -23.20 2.73 -25.43
C ASP A 285 -23.03 1.81 -24.21
N GLU A 286 -22.14 0.81 -24.28
CA GLU A 286 -21.86 -0.06 -23.12
C GLU A 286 -21.16 0.69 -21.99
N ALA A 287 -20.19 1.57 -22.31
CA ALA A 287 -19.54 2.44 -21.33
C ALA A 287 -20.57 3.30 -20.57
N ASN A 288 -21.52 3.91 -21.29
CA ASN A 288 -22.59 4.70 -20.70
C ASN A 288 -23.50 3.87 -19.79
N ARG A 289 -23.83 2.62 -20.16
CA ARG A 289 -24.62 1.72 -19.31
C ARG A 289 -23.87 1.36 -18.02
N LEU A 290 -22.56 1.08 -18.11
CA LEU A 290 -21.73 0.84 -16.94
C LEU A 290 -21.64 2.07 -16.02
N GLU A 291 -21.47 3.27 -16.59
CA GLU A 291 -21.48 4.52 -15.81
C GLU A 291 -22.85 4.73 -15.11
N GLN A 292 -23.96 4.48 -15.79
CA GLN A 292 -25.30 4.56 -15.24
C GLN A 292 -25.54 3.54 -14.12
N ALA A 293 -25.11 2.28 -14.30
CA ALA A 293 -25.20 1.24 -13.29
C ALA A 293 -24.38 1.61 -12.03
N THR A 294 -23.17 2.15 -12.25
CA THR A 294 -22.31 2.64 -11.16
C THR A 294 -22.95 3.79 -10.40
N ALA A 295 -23.61 4.73 -11.09
CA ALA A 295 -24.34 5.83 -10.48
C ALA A 295 -25.58 5.35 -9.71
N ALA A 296 -26.35 4.42 -10.28
CA ALA A 296 -27.53 3.84 -9.64
C ALA A 296 -27.17 3.09 -8.35
N PHE A 297 -26.07 2.33 -8.33
CA PHE A 297 -25.57 1.70 -7.10
C PHE A 297 -25.21 2.73 -6.02
N LEU A 298 -24.59 3.84 -6.41
CA LEU A 298 -24.25 4.91 -5.48
C LEU A 298 -25.51 5.55 -4.87
N GLU A 299 -26.56 5.77 -5.67
CA GLU A 299 -27.86 6.25 -5.18
C GLU A 299 -28.53 5.22 -4.26
N ALA A 300 -28.49 3.93 -4.62
CA ALA A 300 -29.03 2.84 -3.82
C ALA A 300 -28.32 2.71 -2.46
N SER A 301 -27.01 2.97 -2.41
CA SER A 301 -26.19 2.92 -1.21
C SER A 301 -26.13 4.25 -0.43
N ALA A 302 -26.84 5.30 -0.87
CA ALA A 302 -26.80 6.62 -0.23
C ALA A 302 -27.24 6.61 1.26
N ALA A 303 -28.04 5.64 1.68
CA ALA A 303 -28.40 5.45 3.09
C ALA A 303 -27.18 5.13 4.00
N PHE A 304 -26.05 4.76 3.39
CA PHE A 304 -24.82 4.39 4.06
C PHE A 304 -23.71 5.43 3.88
N GLU A 305 -24.03 6.64 3.40
CA GLU A 305 -23.07 7.70 3.14
C GLU A 305 -22.22 8.04 4.38
N ASN A 306 -20.92 8.26 4.15
CA ASN A 306 -19.89 8.62 5.13
C ASN A 306 -19.69 7.54 6.22
N ARG A 307 -19.92 6.28 5.87
CA ARG A 307 -19.69 5.13 6.77
C ARG A 307 -18.75 4.12 6.12
N ARG A 308 -17.84 3.61 6.95
CA ARG A 308 -17.15 2.34 6.72
C ARG A 308 -18.00 1.22 7.33
N MET A 309 -18.27 0.15 6.59
CA MET A 309 -19.14 -0.92 7.07
C MET A 309 -18.76 -2.30 6.59
N ALA A 310 -19.12 -3.30 7.40
CA ALA A 310 -18.96 -4.70 7.04
C ALA A 310 -19.87 -5.07 5.86
N TRP A 311 -19.37 -5.93 4.97
CA TRP A 311 -20.14 -6.45 3.84
C TRP A 311 -21.44 -7.13 4.27
N SER A 312 -21.42 -7.79 5.43
CA SER A 312 -22.59 -8.46 6.01
C SER A 312 -23.75 -7.53 6.33
N GLU A 313 -23.49 -6.24 6.59
CA GLU A 313 -24.52 -5.22 6.76
C GLU A 313 -25.02 -4.71 5.40
N LEU A 314 -24.09 -4.46 4.48
CA LEU A 314 -24.37 -3.92 3.16
C LEU A 314 -25.23 -4.89 2.32
N GLN A 315 -24.93 -6.19 2.35
CA GLN A 315 -25.63 -7.22 1.59
C GLN A 315 -27.07 -7.50 2.08
N ARG A 316 -27.49 -6.94 3.22
CA ARG A 316 -28.89 -7.08 3.71
C ARG A 316 -29.85 -6.15 2.97
N ASP A 317 -29.37 -5.08 2.36
CA ASP A 317 -30.20 -4.17 1.59
C ASP A 317 -30.33 -4.69 0.15
N ARG A 318 -31.54 -5.08 -0.23
CA ARG A 318 -31.82 -5.60 -1.56
C ARG A 318 -31.47 -4.61 -2.67
N ARG A 319 -31.59 -3.30 -2.44
CA ARG A 319 -31.23 -2.29 -3.45
C ARG A 319 -29.74 -2.29 -3.74
N VAL A 320 -28.92 -2.61 -2.73
CA VAL A 320 -27.48 -2.76 -2.89
C VAL A 320 -27.17 -4.03 -3.66
N THR A 321 -27.74 -5.17 -3.28
CA THR A 321 -27.46 -6.44 -3.97
C THR A 321 -27.89 -6.38 -5.44
N ASP A 322 -29.09 -5.83 -5.72
CA ASP A 322 -29.60 -5.64 -7.08
C ASP A 322 -28.71 -4.65 -7.85
N GLY A 323 -28.18 -3.60 -7.18
CA GLY A 323 -27.26 -2.65 -7.78
C GLY A 323 -25.89 -3.25 -8.13
N LEU A 324 -25.36 -4.15 -7.30
CA LEU A 324 -24.11 -4.88 -7.58
C LEU A 324 -24.26 -5.86 -8.73
N GLU A 325 -25.38 -6.59 -8.75
CA GLU A 325 -25.73 -7.49 -9.86
C GLU A 325 -25.85 -6.70 -11.17
N ASN A 326 -26.47 -5.52 -11.13
CA ASN A 326 -26.55 -4.64 -12.29
C ASN A 326 -25.18 -4.12 -12.75
N ILE A 327 -24.27 -3.79 -11.82
CA ILE A 327 -22.88 -3.46 -12.17
C ILE A 327 -22.19 -4.65 -12.83
N SER A 328 -22.32 -5.86 -12.28
CA SER A 328 -21.72 -7.08 -12.84
C SER A 328 -22.18 -7.32 -14.28
N ILE A 329 -23.50 -7.31 -14.52
CA ILE A 329 -24.09 -7.50 -15.85
C ILE A 329 -23.52 -6.51 -16.88
N HIS A 330 -23.49 -5.22 -16.52
CA HIS A 330 -23.03 -4.19 -17.44
C HIS A 330 -21.51 -4.15 -17.60
N LEU A 331 -20.76 -4.59 -16.59
CA LEU A 331 -19.32 -4.72 -16.66
C LEU A 331 -18.92 -5.89 -17.57
N ASP A 332 -19.62 -7.02 -17.48
CA ASP A 332 -19.43 -8.18 -18.36
C ASP A 332 -19.72 -7.81 -19.82
N ALA A 333 -20.89 -7.20 -20.09
CA ALA A 333 -21.25 -6.75 -21.43
C ALA A 333 -20.24 -5.74 -22.01
N PHE A 334 -19.72 -4.85 -21.17
CA PHE A 334 -18.68 -3.90 -21.55
C PHE A 334 -17.35 -4.60 -21.86
N ALA A 335 -16.92 -5.56 -21.05
CA ALA A 335 -15.69 -6.33 -21.28
C ALA A 335 -15.77 -7.16 -22.57
N GLU A 336 -16.88 -7.88 -22.80
CA GLU A 336 -17.13 -8.62 -24.04
C GLU A 336 -17.06 -7.71 -25.27
N ARG A 337 -17.62 -6.50 -25.16
CA ARG A 337 -17.54 -5.52 -26.24
C ARG A 337 -16.10 -5.06 -26.48
N LEU A 338 -15.34 -4.81 -25.43
CA LEU A 338 -13.94 -4.40 -25.56
C LEU A 338 -13.07 -5.51 -26.18
N ASP A 339 -13.30 -6.78 -25.85
CA ASP A 339 -12.54 -7.91 -26.40
C ASP A 339 -12.69 -7.99 -27.93
N ILE A 340 -13.85 -7.63 -28.50
CA ILE A 340 -14.06 -7.56 -29.97
C ILE A 340 -13.13 -6.54 -30.63
N PHE A 341 -12.80 -5.45 -29.93
CA PHE A 341 -12.00 -4.35 -30.45
C PHE A 341 -10.57 -4.30 -29.88
N ALA A 342 -10.22 -5.20 -28.97
CA ALA A 342 -8.93 -5.21 -28.26
C ALA A 342 -7.74 -5.24 -29.24
N GLU A 343 -7.83 -6.01 -30.32
CA GLU A 343 -6.77 -6.10 -31.33
C GLU A 343 -6.58 -4.81 -32.15
N ARG A 344 -7.51 -3.85 -32.08
CA ARG A 344 -7.43 -2.60 -32.85
C ARG A 344 -6.49 -1.56 -32.24
N SER A 345 -6.28 -1.60 -30.93
CA SER A 345 -5.20 -0.83 -30.29
C SER A 345 -4.81 -1.41 -28.94
N ARG A 346 -3.55 -1.16 -28.57
CA ARG A 346 -3.05 -1.47 -27.23
C ARG A 346 -3.86 -0.78 -26.13
N GLY A 347 -4.39 0.42 -26.40
CA GLY A 347 -5.25 1.14 -25.45
C GLY A 347 -6.56 0.41 -25.17
N LEU A 348 -7.21 -0.16 -26.19
CA LEU A 348 -8.43 -0.94 -26.03
C LEU A 348 -8.15 -2.31 -25.40
N GLU A 349 -7.06 -2.97 -25.79
CA GLU A 349 -6.59 -4.20 -25.13
C GLU A 349 -6.37 -3.98 -23.62
N ASN A 350 -5.70 -2.89 -23.24
CA ASN A 350 -5.51 -2.53 -21.83
C ASN A 350 -6.85 -2.25 -21.13
N CYS A 351 -7.83 -1.64 -21.82
CA CYS A 351 -9.17 -1.44 -21.24
C CYS A 351 -9.92 -2.76 -21.03
N ALA A 352 -9.79 -3.71 -21.96
CA ALA A 352 -10.39 -5.04 -21.85
C ALA A 352 -9.83 -5.81 -20.65
N GLU A 353 -8.50 -5.83 -20.49
CA GLU A 353 -7.82 -6.44 -19.33
C GLU A 353 -8.28 -5.82 -18.01
N ARG A 354 -8.43 -4.49 -17.96
CA ARG A 354 -8.94 -3.79 -16.76
C ARG A 354 -10.38 -4.17 -16.44
N ALA A 355 -11.23 -4.29 -17.44
CA ALA A 355 -12.60 -4.71 -17.26
C ALA A 355 -12.64 -6.15 -16.69
N ARG A 356 -11.85 -7.07 -17.24
CA ARG A 356 -11.71 -8.45 -16.72
C ARG A 356 -11.19 -8.51 -15.28
N LEU A 357 -10.19 -7.70 -14.93
CA LEU A 357 -9.70 -7.60 -13.55
C LEU A 357 -10.78 -7.05 -12.60
N ALA A 358 -11.58 -6.08 -13.06
CA ALA A 358 -12.71 -5.56 -12.29
C ALA A 358 -13.82 -6.61 -12.10
N ILE A 359 -14.10 -7.43 -13.11
CA ILE A 359 -15.03 -8.58 -13.02
C ILE A 359 -14.54 -9.56 -11.96
N ALA A 360 -13.30 -10.04 -12.08
CA ALA A 360 -12.72 -10.97 -11.13
C ALA A 360 -12.72 -10.44 -9.69
N ALA A 361 -12.43 -9.15 -9.50
CA ALA A 361 -12.50 -8.51 -8.19
C ALA A 361 -13.94 -8.44 -7.66
N LEU A 362 -14.91 -8.08 -8.51
CA LEU A 362 -16.32 -8.01 -8.13
C LEU A 362 -16.88 -9.38 -7.78
N ASP A 363 -16.57 -10.41 -8.56
CA ASP A 363 -16.99 -11.80 -8.29
C ASP A 363 -16.44 -12.30 -6.96
N ALA A 364 -15.16 -12.05 -6.69
CA ALA A 364 -14.55 -12.43 -5.42
C ALA A 364 -15.15 -11.65 -4.22
N LEU A 365 -15.57 -10.40 -4.43
CA LEU A 365 -16.25 -9.60 -3.42
C LEU A 365 -17.68 -10.11 -3.14
N THR A 366 -18.39 -10.55 -4.17
CA THR A 366 -19.80 -10.98 -4.07
C THR A 366 -19.96 -12.48 -3.76
N ALA A 367 -18.88 -13.27 -3.83
CA ALA A 367 -18.88 -14.69 -3.52
C ALA A 367 -19.54 -15.04 -2.17
N THR A 368 -20.33 -16.12 -2.14
CA THR A 368 -21.12 -16.50 -0.95
C THR A 368 -20.24 -16.99 0.20
N GLU A 369 -19.16 -17.70 -0.10
CA GLU A 369 -18.18 -18.20 0.87
C GLU A 369 -16.79 -17.65 0.53
N SER A 370 -16.11 -17.08 1.53
CA SER A 370 -14.72 -16.65 1.41
C SER A 370 -14.01 -16.83 2.75
N PRO A 371 -13.66 -18.08 3.11
CA PRO A 371 -12.92 -18.36 4.34
C PRO A 371 -11.64 -17.54 4.37
N GLY A 372 -11.38 -16.83 5.47
CA GLY A 372 -10.16 -16.03 5.58
C GLY A 372 -10.16 -14.72 4.78
N ILE A 373 -11.32 -14.21 4.32
CA ILE A 373 -11.43 -12.89 3.69
C ILE A 373 -12.47 -12.01 4.42
N ILE A 374 -12.05 -10.84 4.87
CA ILE A 374 -12.90 -9.80 5.43
C ILE A 374 -13.34 -8.88 4.32
N ARG A 375 -14.66 -8.77 4.14
CA ARG A 375 -15.26 -7.89 3.15
C ARG A 375 -15.88 -6.66 3.80
N TRP A 376 -15.63 -5.49 3.25
CA TRP A 376 -16.12 -4.23 3.78
C TRP A 376 -16.24 -3.15 2.68
N ALA A 377 -16.98 -2.08 2.96
CA ALA A 377 -17.23 -1.01 1.99
C ALA A 377 -17.09 0.38 2.62
N GLU A 378 -16.70 1.34 1.78
CA GLU A 378 -16.74 2.78 2.04
C GLU A 378 -17.68 3.43 1.03
N ILE A 379 -18.75 4.06 1.54
CA ILE A 379 -19.68 4.80 0.69
C ILE A 379 -19.54 6.29 1.02
N GLY A 380 -19.05 7.07 0.07
CA GLY A 380 -19.02 8.53 0.14
C GLY A 380 -20.06 9.16 -0.77
N ARG A 381 -20.25 10.49 -0.66
CA ARG A 381 -21.30 11.23 -1.38
C ARG A 381 -21.32 11.06 -2.91
N ARG A 382 -20.15 10.82 -3.51
CA ARG A 382 -19.94 10.77 -4.97
C ARG A 382 -19.09 9.58 -5.41
N HIS A 383 -18.83 8.64 -4.50
CA HIS A 383 -17.96 7.51 -4.77
C HIS A 383 -18.23 6.39 -3.78
N PHE A 384 -18.03 5.17 -4.22
CA PHE A 384 -17.92 4.01 -3.35
C PHE A 384 -16.60 3.27 -3.60
N VAL A 385 -16.20 2.51 -2.59
CA VAL A 385 -15.08 1.56 -2.64
C VAL A 385 -15.50 0.29 -1.89
N LEU A 386 -15.33 -0.87 -2.53
CA LEU A 386 -15.56 -2.18 -1.92
C LEU A 386 -14.21 -2.90 -1.78
N HIS A 387 -14.03 -3.56 -0.65
CA HIS A 387 -12.78 -4.19 -0.24
C HIS A 387 -13.00 -5.65 0.17
N ALA A 388 -12.12 -6.54 -0.28
CA ALA A 388 -12.01 -7.93 0.14
C ALA A 388 -10.57 -8.15 0.57
N THR A 389 -10.33 -8.22 1.87
CA THR A 389 -9.00 -8.24 2.46
C THR A 389 -8.77 -9.57 3.15
N PRO A 390 -7.66 -10.30 2.87
CA PRO A 390 -7.31 -11.50 3.62
C PRO A 390 -7.28 -11.21 5.13
N VAL A 391 -7.82 -12.13 5.92
CA VAL A 391 -7.79 -12.08 7.40
C VAL A 391 -6.35 -12.08 7.89
N ASP A 392 -5.46 -12.80 7.20
CA ASP A 392 -4.04 -12.84 7.51
C ASP A 392 -3.19 -12.57 6.27
N PRO A 393 -2.68 -11.33 6.06
CA PRO A 393 -1.71 -11.05 5.02
C PRO A 393 -0.29 -11.55 5.40
N ALA A 394 -0.06 -11.96 6.66
CA ALA A 394 1.25 -12.30 7.16
C ALA A 394 1.81 -13.55 6.50
N ASP A 395 0.99 -14.56 6.16
CA ASP A 395 1.48 -15.78 5.50
C ASP A 395 2.11 -15.49 4.12
N ARG A 396 1.46 -14.64 3.31
CA ARG A 396 2.02 -14.23 2.01
C ARG A 396 3.26 -13.37 2.16
N PHE A 397 3.24 -12.45 3.13
CA PHE A 397 4.37 -11.57 3.40
C PHE A 397 5.58 -12.33 3.98
N ALA A 398 5.33 -13.26 4.89
CA ALA A 398 6.32 -14.18 5.46
C ALA A 398 6.92 -15.08 4.39
N GLY A 399 6.09 -15.62 3.49
CA GLY A 399 6.56 -16.37 2.33
C GLY A 399 7.60 -15.59 1.52
N GLN A 400 7.39 -14.30 1.29
CA GLN A 400 8.32 -13.43 0.57
C GLN A 400 9.58 -13.07 1.38
N ILE A 401 9.46 -12.85 2.69
CA ILE A 401 10.59 -12.58 3.57
C ILE A 401 11.52 -13.79 3.65
N TYR A 402 10.95 -14.97 3.94
CA TYR A 402 11.71 -16.20 4.15
C TYR A 402 12.21 -16.83 2.84
N ALA A 403 11.56 -16.56 1.70
CA ALA A 403 12.05 -17.01 0.40
C ALA A 403 13.28 -16.20 -0.09
N ARG A 404 13.50 -14.99 0.43
CA ARG A 404 14.67 -14.17 0.05
C ARG A 404 15.82 -14.43 1.03
N GLU A 405 16.99 -14.80 0.50
CA GLU A 405 18.25 -14.81 1.24
C GLU A 405 18.79 -13.38 1.46
N ALA A 406 17.99 -12.51 2.07
CA ALA A 406 18.31 -11.12 2.33
C ALA A 406 18.16 -10.78 3.82
N ALA A 407 18.93 -9.80 4.29
CA ALA A 407 18.73 -9.21 5.61
C ALA A 407 17.48 -8.32 5.61
N TRP A 408 16.63 -8.42 6.63
CA TRP A 408 15.44 -7.58 6.77
C TRP A 408 15.51 -6.76 8.04
N ILE A 409 15.36 -5.44 7.90
CA ILE A 409 15.41 -4.50 9.01
C ILE A 409 14.12 -3.71 9.05
N PHE A 410 13.32 -3.90 10.09
CA PHE A 410 12.09 -3.16 10.33
C PHE A 410 12.32 -2.12 11.42
N THR A 411 12.10 -0.85 11.11
CA THR A 411 12.30 0.25 12.07
C THR A 411 11.02 1.07 12.21
N SER A 412 10.68 1.46 13.44
CA SER A 412 9.55 2.35 13.68
C SER A 412 9.79 3.26 14.89
N ALA A 413 9.27 4.49 14.82
CA ALA A 413 9.20 5.39 15.97
C ALA A 413 8.24 4.89 17.06
N THR A 414 7.24 4.14 16.62
CA THR A 414 6.14 3.60 17.39
C THR A 414 5.78 2.28 16.74
N LEU A 415 6.30 1.16 17.25
CA LEU A 415 5.52 -0.08 17.14
C LEU A 415 4.37 0.12 18.13
N ALA A 416 3.12 -0.06 17.70
CA ALA A 416 1.90 0.40 18.38
C ALA A 416 2.06 0.68 19.90
N VAL A 417 2.00 1.96 20.29
CA VAL A 417 2.25 2.40 21.67
C VAL A 417 1.06 2.05 22.57
N GLY A 418 1.30 1.27 23.63
CA GLY A 418 0.39 1.14 24.77
C GLY A 418 0.05 -0.27 25.24
N SER A 419 0.50 -1.32 24.55
CA SER A 419 0.45 -2.69 25.06
C SER A 419 1.33 -3.62 24.22
N SER A 420 2.15 -4.44 24.86
CA SER A 420 2.80 -5.55 24.14
C SER A 420 1.79 -6.68 23.89
N LEU A 421 2.02 -7.49 22.84
CA LEU A 421 1.31 -8.77 22.66
C LEU A 421 1.37 -9.61 23.95
N GLU A 422 2.46 -9.52 24.69
CA GLU A 422 2.63 -10.19 25.98
C GLU A 422 1.67 -9.65 27.04
N GLU A 423 1.51 -8.33 27.17
CA GLU A 423 0.55 -7.72 28.09
C GLU A 423 -0.91 -8.05 27.71
N THR A 424 -1.24 -8.00 26.42
CA THR A 424 -2.58 -8.38 25.93
C THR A 424 -2.84 -9.85 26.17
N ASN A 425 -1.86 -10.72 25.90
CA ASN A 425 -1.99 -12.15 26.18
C ASN A 425 -2.16 -12.42 27.69
N GLN A 426 -1.45 -11.70 28.55
CA GLN A 426 -1.62 -11.80 30.00
C GLN A 426 -3.01 -11.36 30.47
N LEU A 427 -3.55 -10.27 29.90
CA LEU A 427 -4.89 -9.79 30.23
C LEU A 427 -5.98 -10.74 29.73
N ILE A 428 -5.80 -11.31 28.53
CA ILE A 428 -6.71 -12.28 27.93
C ILE A 428 -6.70 -13.61 28.68
N ALA A 429 -5.54 -14.12 29.09
CA ALA A 429 -5.44 -15.34 29.91
C ALA A 429 -6.16 -15.19 31.27
N ARG A 430 -6.19 -13.98 31.84
CA ARG A 430 -6.99 -13.70 33.05
C ARG A 430 -8.49 -13.71 32.78
N ALA A 431 -8.91 -13.20 31.61
CA ALA A 431 -10.31 -13.24 31.18
C ALA A 431 -10.77 -14.69 30.90
N GLU A 432 -9.94 -15.51 30.24
CA GLU A 432 -10.16 -16.94 30.02
C GLU A 432 -10.44 -17.68 31.31
N LYS A 433 -9.60 -17.48 32.33
CA LYS A 433 -9.80 -18.15 33.61
C LYS A 433 -11.17 -17.86 34.23
N VAL A 434 -11.65 -16.62 34.16
CA VAL A 434 -12.98 -16.25 34.68
C VAL A 434 -14.11 -16.92 33.90
N ILE A 435 -13.92 -17.08 32.59
CA ILE A 435 -14.91 -17.67 31.68
C ILE A 435 -14.93 -19.19 31.83
N ASP A 436 -13.77 -19.84 31.93
CA ASP A 436 -13.65 -21.29 32.13
C ASP A 436 -14.22 -21.76 33.49
N GLU A 437 -14.25 -20.89 34.49
CA GLU A 437 -14.86 -21.18 35.80
C GLU A 437 -16.40 -21.16 35.78
N GLN A 438 -17.05 -20.80 34.66
CA GLN A 438 -18.51 -20.75 34.56
C GLN A 438 -19.10 -22.11 34.15
N PRO A 439 -20.00 -22.71 34.93
CA PRO A 439 -20.58 -24.03 34.62
C PRO A 439 -21.48 -24.03 33.37
N GLU A 440 -21.97 -22.87 32.94
CA GLU A 440 -22.85 -22.71 31.79
C GLU A 440 -22.09 -22.63 30.44
N ILE A 441 -20.76 -22.71 30.47
CA ILE A 441 -19.88 -22.57 29.30
C ILE A 441 -19.26 -23.93 28.96
N SER A 442 -19.46 -24.37 27.72
CA SER A 442 -18.96 -25.66 27.23
C SER A 442 -17.60 -25.56 26.55
N ARG A 443 -17.36 -24.47 25.83
CA ARG A 443 -16.13 -24.22 25.06
C ARG A 443 -15.85 -22.73 24.97
N VAL A 444 -14.57 -22.40 25.02
CA VAL A 444 -14.05 -21.06 24.79
C VAL A 444 -13.01 -21.15 23.68
N TYR A 445 -13.13 -20.26 22.70
CA TYR A 445 -12.13 -20.08 21.67
C TYR A 445 -11.71 -18.61 21.67
N THR A 446 -10.40 -18.37 21.77
CA THR A 446 -9.87 -17.02 21.96
C THR A 446 -8.95 -16.66 20.81
N VAL A 447 -9.09 -15.42 20.34
CA VAL A 447 -8.21 -14.82 19.35
C VAL A 447 -7.62 -13.56 19.98
N VAL A 448 -6.29 -13.48 20.02
CA VAL A 448 -5.55 -12.27 20.42
C VAL A 448 -5.17 -11.51 19.15
N GLY A 449 -5.46 -10.22 19.10
CA GLY A 449 -5.42 -9.39 17.90
C GLY A 449 -6.82 -9.11 17.36
N GLY A 450 -7.13 -7.83 17.15
CA GLY A 450 -8.42 -7.39 16.63
C GLY A 450 -8.51 -7.40 15.10
N PHE A 451 -9.74 -7.33 14.58
CA PHE A 451 -9.99 -6.99 13.17
C PHE A 451 -9.47 -5.57 12.89
N GLY A 452 -8.25 -5.46 12.35
CA GLY A 452 -7.60 -4.17 12.08
C GLY A 452 -6.12 -4.10 12.48
N GLY A 453 -5.55 -5.16 13.08
CA GLY A 453 -4.14 -5.18 13.47
C GLY A 453 -3.85 -4.56 14.84
N ASP A 454 -4.90 -4.30 15.63
CA ASP A 454 -4.76 -3.81 17.00
C ASP A 454 -4.19 -4.91 17.91
N VAL A 455 -2.95 -4.72 18.37
CA VAL A 455 -2.24 -5.62 19.29
C VAL A 455 -2.83 -5.63 20.71
N ASN A 456 -3.78 -4.73 21.01
CA ASN A 456 -4.35 -4.50 22.33
C ASN A 456 -5.77 -5.06 22.51
N ALA A 457 -6.28 -5.80 21.52
CA ALA A 457 -7.62 -6.36 21.52
C ALA A 457 -7.57 -7.89 21.52
N GLY A 458 -8.58 -8.53 22.10
CA GLY A 458 -8.82 -9.94 21.96
C GLY A 458 -10.31 -10.23 21.89
N MET A 459 -10.68 -11.28 21.19
CA MET A 459 -12.05 -11.73 21.03
C MET A 459 -12.20 -13.14 21.58
N MET A 460 -13.24 -13.35 22.37
CA MET A 460 -13.54 -14.65 22.98
C MET A 460 -14.89 -15.12 22.47
N PHE A 461 -14.89 -16.26 21.80
CA PHE A 461 -16.07 -16.95 21.32
C PHE A 461 -16.45 -18.01 22.34
N ILE A 462 -17.62 -17.86 22.93
CA ILE A 462 -18.10 -18.68 24.02
C ILE A 462 -19.26 -19.54 23.51
N THR A 463 -19.13 -20.86 23.63
CA THR A 463 -20.23 -21.79 23.35
C THR A 463 -20.89 -22.19 24.66
N LEU A 464 -22.18 -21.89 24.81
CA LEU A 464 -22.95 -22.22 26.00
C LEU A 464 -23.41 -23.69 25.99
N VAL A 465 -23.53 -24.29 27.18
CA VAL A 465 -24.22 -25.59 27.32
C VAL A 465 -25.72 -25.42 26.95
N PRO A 466 -26.43 -26.51 26.59
CA PRO A 466 -27.84 -26.42 26.19
C PRO A 466 -28.71 -25.69 27.22
N PRO A 467 -29.78 -24.97 26.80
CA PRO A 467 -30.65 -24.22 27.71
C PRO A 467 -31.20 -24.98 28.91
N GLN A 468 -31.36 -26.30 28.78
CA GLN A 468 -31.92 -27.19 29.80
C GLN A 468 -30.91 -27.54 30.90
N GLU A 469 -29.62 -27.29 30.67
CA GLU A 469 -28.49 -27.58 31.57
C GLU A 469 -27.93 -26.31 32.22
N ARG A 470 -28.60 -25.15 32.04
CA ARG A 470 -28.18 -23.85 32.60
C ARG A 470 -29.09 -23.43 33.75
N ASP A 471 -28.48 -23.03 34.85
CA ASP A 471 -29.19 -22.47 36.02
C ASP A 471 -29.56 -20.98 35.86
N VAL A 472 -29.01 -20.32 34.83
CA VAL A 472 -29.24 -18.90 34.53
C VAL A 472 -29.55 -18.67 33.06
N THR A 473 -30.26 -17.58 32.76
CA THR A 473 -30.50 -17.16 31.38
C THR A 473 -29.23 -16.64 30.72
N GLN A 474 -29.21 -16.64 29.37
CA GLN A 474 -28.12 -16.08 28.58
C GLN A 474 -27.87 -14.59 28.88
N ALA A 475 -28.94 -13.83 29.10
CA ALA A 475 -28.85 -12.41 29.45
C ALA A 475 -28.23 -12.20 30.85
N GLU A 476 -28.60 -13.02 31.82
CA GLU A 476 -28.02 -12.98 33.17
C GLU A 476 -26.54 -13.39 33.16
N LEU A 477 -26.20 -14.43 32.41
CA LEU A 477 -24.81 -14.85 32.21
C LEU A 477 -23.97 -13.75 31.55
N ALA A 478 -24.49 -13.12 30.49
CA ALA A 478 -23.83 -12.02 29.79
C ALA A 478 -23.59 -10.81 30.72
N GLN A 479 -24.56 -10.48 31.58
CA GLN A 479 -24.42 -9.42 32.58
C GLN A 479 -23.39 -9.78 33.66
N ARG A 480 -23.39 -11.03 34.13
CA ARG A 480 -22.41 -11.57 35.10
C ARG A 480 -20.99 -11.48 34.55
N LEU A 481 -20.77 -11.97 33.33
CA LEU A 481 -19.48 -11.91 32.63
C LEU A 481 -19.04 -10.47 32.39
N ARG A 482 -19.93 -9.60 31.92
CA ARG A 482 -19.61 -8.18 31.70
C ARG A 482 -19.15 -7.50 32.99
N LYS A 483 -19.81 -7.77 34.12
CA LYS A 483 -19.45 -7.21 35.43
C LYS A 483 -18.10 -7.75 35.91
N ALA A 484 -17.85 -9.05 35.77
CA ALA A 484 -16.60 -9.68 36.18
C ALA A 484 -15.41 -9.18 35.35
N LEU A 485 -15.55 -9.16 34.02
CA LEU A 485 -14.47 -8.79 33.10
C LEU A 485 -14.12 -7.30 33.17
N ASN A 486 -15.12 -6.40 33.26
CA ASN A 486 -14.85 -4.96 33.45
C ASN A 486 -14.33 -4.62 34.86
N GLY A 487 -14.24 -5.60 35.76
CA GLY A 487 -13.59 -5.46 37.07
C GLY A 487 -12.06 -5.51 37.00
N PHE A 488 -11.47 -5.95 35.88
CA PHE A 488 -10.02 -6.00 35.70
C PHE A 488 -9.46 -4.64 35.30
N PRO A 489 -8.50 -4.07 36.08
CA PRO A 489 -7.84 -2.83 35.70
C PRO A 489 -7.17 -2.95 34.33
N GLY A 490 -7.45 -2.00 33.43
CA GLY A 490 -6.88 -1.98 32.08
C GLY A 490 -7.63 -2.80 31.03
N LEU A 491 -8.73 -3.48 31.40
CA LEU A 491 -9.56 -4.26 30.48
C LEU A 491 -10.94 -3.63 30.31
N ARG A 492 -11.37 -3.43 29.06
CA ARG A 492 -12.73 -3.01 28.71
C ARG A 492 -13.43 -4.13 27.95
N ALA A 493 -14.35 -4.83 28.61
CA ALA A 493 -15.07 -5.94 28.01
C ALA A 493 -16.43 -5.51 27.45
N VAL A 494 -16.65 -5.82 26.17
CA VAL A 494 -17.96 -5.72 25.52
C VAL A 494 -18.46 -7.14 25.28
N VAL A 495 -19.60 -7.49 25.88
CA VAL A 495 -20.26 -8.78 25.67
C VAL A 495 -21.39 -8.56 24.67
N ILE A 496 -21.28 -9.20 23.50
CA ILE A 496 -22.26 -9.15 22.41
C ILE A 496 -23.03 -10.48 22.43
N ASP A 497 -24.35 -10.37 22.40
CA ASP A 497 -25.25 -11.52 22.28
C ASP A 497 -25.55 -11.73 20.79
N ALA A 498 -25.24 -12.92 20.25
CA ALA A 498 -25.33 -13.24 18.83
C ALA A 498 -26.40 -14.30 18.55
#